data_AF-A0A0G4MII2-F1
#
_entry.id   AF-A0A0G4MII2-F1
#
_cell.length_a   1.000
_cell.length_b   1.000
_cell.length_c   1.000
_cell.angle_alpha   90.00
_cell.angle_beta   90.00
_cell.angle_gamma   90.00
#
_symmetry.space_group_name_H-M   'P 1'
#
loop_
_entity.id
_entity.type
_entity.pdbx_description
1 polymer ?
#
loop_
_entity_poly.entity_id
_entity_poly.type
_entity_poly.pdbx_seq_one_letter_code
_entity_poly.pdbx_strand_id
1 'polypeptide(L)'
;MGLFYGDKLLTKKHVERAKALVESGGDWDRRNRLKAYEGLHLLTIRSYAAAAPLLLDSLSTFTSYELCTYSSLVVYSVLAGSVSLKRVDFKSKVVDAPEIKAILGDGEDKMLALSGALSAGPGADDS
;
A
#
# COMPACT_ATOMS: atom_id res chain seq x y z
N MET A 1 1.10 -13.06 10.83
CA MET A 1 1.41 -13.11 12.28
C MET A 1 2.39 -12.03 12.72
N GLY A 2 3.61 -11.94 12.17
CA GLY A 2 4.55 -10.87 12.54
C GLY A 2 3.98 -9.45 12.41
N LEU A 3 3.38 -9.11 11.26
CA LEU A 3 2.72 -7.81 11.05
C LEU A 3 1.55 -7.56 12.02
N PHE A 4 0.77 -8.60 12.35
CA PHE A 4 -0.39 -8.50 13.24
C PHE A 4 0.02 -8.17 14.68
N TYR A 5 1.08 -8.81 15.18
CA TYR A 5 1.61 -8.56 16.53
C TYR A 5 2.62 -7.40 16.58
N GLY A 6 2.88 -6.74 15.45
CA GLY A 6 3.89 -5.69 15.36
C GLY A 6 5.33 -6.15 15.56
N ASP A 7 5.61 -7.46 15.44
CA ASP A 7 6.96 -8.00 15.55
C ASP A 7 7.74 -7.76 14.25
N LYS A 8 8.54 -6.70 14.27
CA LYS A 8 9.31 -6.22 13.11
C LYS A 8 10.48 -7.15 12.77
N LEU A 9 11.10 -7.78 13.77
CA LEU A 9 12.24 -8.68 13.56
C LEU A 9 11.79 -9.98 12.92
N LEU A 10 10.69 -10.55 13.42
CA LEU A 10 10.09 -11.74 12.84
C LEU A 10 9.61 -11.47 11.41
N THR A 11 8.94 -10.34 11.18
CA THR A 11 8.49 -9.94 9.84
C THR A 11 9.65 -9.81 8.87
N LYS A 12 10.73 -9.12 9.25
CA LYS A 12 11.94 -8.97 8.42
C LYS A 12 12.52 -10.33 8.01
N LYS A 13 12.72 -11.23 8.98
CA LYS A 13 13.26 -12.58 8.74
C LYS A 13 12.43 -13.36 7.72
N HIS A 14 11.10 -13.27 7.81
CA HIS A 14 10.21 -13.97 6.88
C HIS A 14 10.16 -13.32 5.50
N VAL A 15 10.17 -11.99 5.41
CA VAL A 15 10.23 -11.26 4.14
C VAL A 15 11.52 -11.58 3.39
N GLU A 16 12.67 -11.56 4.06
CA GLU A 16 13.97 -11.92 3.45
C GLU A 16 13.98 -13.38 2.95
N ARG A 17 13.46 -14.31 3.76
CA ARG A 17 13.34 -15.72 3.35
C ARG A 17 12.41 -15.87 2.14
N ALA A 18 11.27 -15.18 2.13
CA ALA A 18 10.33 -15.22 1.03
C ALA A 18 10.94 -14.64 -0.25
N LYS A 19 11.72 -13.56 -0.13
CA LYS A 19 12.46 -12.96 -1.24
C LYS A 19 13.43 -13.94 -1.89
N ALA A 20 14.23 -14.64 -1.09
CA ALA A 20 15.14 -15.68 -1.60
C ALA A 20 14.38 -16.82 -2.32
N LEU A 21 13.26 -17.28 -1.77
CA LEU A 21 12.44 -18.32 -2.40
C LEU A 21 11.83 -17.85 -3.73
N VAL A 22 11.35 -16.62 -3.77
CA VAL A 22 10.76 -16.03 -4.97
C VAL A 22 11.82 -15.79 -6.06
N GLU A 23 13.04 -15.39 -5.69
CA GLU A 23 14.16 -15.28 -6.63
C GLU A 23 14.60 -16.65 -7.18
N SER A 24 14.50 -17.71 -6.38
CA SER A 24 14.86 -19.08 -6.80
C SER A 24 13.87 -19.76 -7.75
N GLY A 25 12.64 -19.26 -7.88
CA GLY A 25 11.61 -19.90 -8.72
C GLY A 25 10.17 -19.46 -8.47
N GLY A 26 9.93 -18.21 -8.05
CA GLY A 26 8.60 -17.68 -7.83
C GLY A 26 7.88 -17.28 -9.12
N ASP A 27 6.62 -17.68 -9.23
CA ASP A 27 5.69 -17.19 -10.25
C ASP A 27 5.40 -15.70 -10.04
N TRP A 28 4.84 -15.10 -11.09
CA TRP A 28 4.64 -13.65 -11.15
C TRP A 28 3.71 -13.13 -10.03
N ASP A 29 2.65 -13.86 -9.70
CA ASP A 29 1.71 -13.46 -8.64
C ASP A 29 2.41 -13.42 -7.27
N ARG A 30 3.20 -14.44 -6.93
CA ARG A 30 3.97 -14.46 -5.66
C ARG A 30 4.95 -13.30 -5.54
N ARG A 31 5.61 -12.89 -6.64
CA ARG A 31 6.45 -11.68 -6.67
C ARG A 31 5.65 -10.44 -6.34
N ASN A 32 4.47 -10.31 -6.94
CA ASN A 32 3.63 -9.15 -6.74
C ASN A 32 3.09 -9.04 -5.31
N ARG A 33 2.62 -10.17 -4.76
CA ARG A 33 2.21 -10.25 -3.36
C ARG A 33 3.37 -9.89 -2.44
N LEU A 34 4.54 -10.49 -2.64
CA LEU A 34 5.72 -10.20 -1.82
C LEU A 34 6.07 -8.70 -1.83
N LYS A 35 5.94 -8.03 -2.98
CA LYS A 35 6.17 -6.58 -3.11
C LYS A 35 5.28 -5.78 -2.14
N ALA A 36 3.98 -6.10 -2.06
CA ALA A 36 3.05 -5.45 -1.14
C ALA A 36 3.40 -5.73 0.33
N TYR A 37 3.75 -6.96 0.67
CA TYR A 37 4.20 -7.34 2.02
C TYR A 37 5.49 -6.60 2.43
N GLU A 38 6.47 -6.51 1.54
CA GLU A 38 7.73 -5.79 1.76
C GLU A 38 7.46 -4.28 1.93
N GLY A 39 6.65 -3.69 1.06
CA GLY A 39 6.24 -2.28 1.16
C GLY A 39 5.56 -1.95 2.49
N LEU A 40 4.62 -2.79 2.94
CA LEU A 40 3.92 -2.59 4.21
C LEU A 40 4.85 -2.79 5.41
N HIS A 41 5.74 -3.78 5.37
CA HIS A 41 6.75 -3.95 6.42
C HIS A 41 7.66 -2.72 6.53
N LEU A 42 8.13 -2.17 5.41
CA LEU A 42 8.98 -0.97 5.39
C LEU A 42 8.26 0.25 5.99
N LEU A 43 6.94 0.36 5.82
CA LEU A 43 6.14 1.36 6.53
C LEU A 43 6.19 1.18 8.05
N THR A 44 6.09 -0.05 8.56
CA THR A 44 6.12 -0.31 10.01
C THR A 44 7.44 0.08 10.69
N ILE A 45 8.54 0.13 9.93
CA ILE A 45 9.86 0.58 10.39
C ILE A 45 10.19 2.02 9.97
N ARG A 46 9.20 2.76 9.43
CA ARG A 46 9.35 4.16 8.97
C ARG A 46 10.36 4.37 7.83
N SER A 47 10.59 3.35 7.00
CA SER A 47 11.43 3.47 5.80
C SER A 47 10.59 3.89 4.59
N TYR A 48 10.09 5.13 4.62
CA TYR A 48 9.12 5.62 3.64
C TYR A 48 9.68 5.68 2.21
N ALA A 49 10.96 6.06 2.06
CA ALA A 49 11.60 6.18 0.75
C ALA A 49 11.73 4.85 0.01
N ALA A 50 11.92 3.75 0.74
CA ALA A 50 11.93 2.41 0.16
C ALA A 50 10.51 1.84 0.00
N ALA A 51 9.59 2.20 0.90
CA ALA A 51 8.21 1.73 0.84
C ALA A 51 7.42 2.33 -0.33
N ALA A 52 7.55 3.64 -0.57
CA ALA A 52 6.69 4.35 -1.52
C ALA A 52 6.73 3.76 -2.95
N PRO A 53 7.89 3.48 -3.56
CA PRO A 53 7.94 2.86 -4.88
C PRO A 53 7.28 1.47 -4.90
N LEU A 54 7.51 0.64 -3.88
CA LEU A 54 6.96 -0.71 -3.82
C LEU A 54 5.43 -0.69 -3.70
N LEU A 55 4.89 0.19 -2.87
CA LEU A 55 3.45 0.31 -2.64
C LEU A 55 2.73 0.91 -3.86
N LEU A 56 3.33 1.94 -4.50
CA LEU A 56 2.78 2.54 -5.72
C LEU A 56 2.75 1.54 -6.87
N ASP A 57 3.83 0.77 -7.06
CA ASP A 57 3.89 -0.30 -8.06
C ASP A 57 2.86 -1.42 -7.81
N SER A 58 2.52 -1.67 -6.55
CA SER A 58 1.57 -2.72 -6.17
C SER A 58 0.11 -2.34 -6.37
N LEU A 59 -0.22 -1.07 -6.66
CA LEU A 59 -1.62 -0.63 -6.79
C LEU A 59 -2.35 -1.33 -7.94
N SER A 60 -1.74 -1.40 -9.12
CA SER A 60 -2.41 -1.94 -10.32
C SER A 60 -2.67 -3.45 -10.30
N THR A 61 -2.05 -4.16 -9.36
CA THR A 61 -2.01 -5.63 -9.32
C THR A 61 -2.37 -6.17 -7.94
N PHE A 62 -2.88 -5.34 -7.04
CA PHE A 62 -3.11 -5.73 -5.65
C PHE A 62 -4.21 -6.80 -5.51
N THR A 63 -3.85 -7.92 -4.90
CA THR A 63 -4.75 -9.06 -4.62
C THR A 63 -4.65 -9.56 -3.17
N SER A 64 -3.81 -8.94 -2.33
CA SER A 64 -3.49 -9.41 -0.97
C SER A 64 -4.39 -8.80 0.11
N TYR A 65 -5.70 -9.07 0.02
CA TYR A 65 -6.70 -8.54 0.94
C TYR A 65 -6.57 -9.00 2.38
N GLU A 66 -5.74 -10.01 2.65
CA GLU A 66 -5.38 -10.41 4.01
C GLU A 66 -4.48 -9.39 4.72
N LEU A 67 -3.82 -8.48 3.98
CA LEU A 67 -3.01 -7.40 4.55
C LEU A 67 -3.84 -6.20 4.95
N CYS A 68 -4.61 -5.70 3.99
CA CYS A 68 -5.47 -4.52 4.16
C CYS A 68 -6.44 -4.41 2.97
N THR A 69 -7.43 -3.53 3.09
CA THR A 69 -8.30 -3.19 1.97
C THR A 69 -7.54 -2.42 0.90
N TYR A 70 -8.01 -2.48 -0.35
CA TYR A 70 -7.40 -1.73 -1.45
C TYR A 70 -7.36 -0.21 -1.16
N SER A 71 -8.43 0.34 -0.60
CA SER A 71 -8.48 1.76 -0.19
C SER A 71 -7.40 2.10 0.85
N SER A 72 -7.17 1.20 1.82
CA SER A 72 -6.09 1.40 2.82
C SER A 72 -4.72 1.41 2.15
N LEU A 73 -4.48 0.50 1.19
CA LEU A 73 -3.24 0.47 0.43
C LEU A 73 -3.01 1.77 -0.33
N VAL A 74 -4.04 2.30 -1.00
CA VAL A 74 -3.97 3.59 -1.71
C VAL A 74 -3.60 4.71 -0.74
N VAL A 75 -4.26 4.80 0.42
CA VAL A 75 -3.94 5.80 1.45
C VAL A 75 -2.49 5.66 1.93
N TYR A 76 -2.03 4.44 2.20
CA TYR A 76 -0.65 4.19 2.62
C TYR A 76 0.37 4.59 1.55
N SER A 77 0.10 4.29 0.27
CA SER A 77 0.94 4.71 -0.86
C SER A 77 1.03 6.23 -0.99
N VAL A 78 -0.10 6.93 -0.85
CA VAL A 78 -0.17 8.40 -0.92
C VAL A 78 0.62 9.02 0.24
N LEU A 79 0.44 8.53 1.47
CA LEU A 79 1.15 9.00 2.65
C LEU A 79 2.65 8.71 2.58
N ALA A 80 3.05 7.52 2.13
CA ALA A 80 4.45 7.19 1.92
C ALA A 80 5.07 8.09 0.84
N GLY A 81 4.34 8.32 -0.25
CA GLY A 81 4.75 9.16 -1.37
C GLY A 81 4.91 10.62 -0.98
N SER A 82 4.00 11.17 -0.17
CA SER A 82 4.03 12.60 0.23
C SER A 82 5.25 12.94 1.09
N VAL A 83 5.72 11.99 1.91
CA VAL A 83 6.88 12.18 2.77
C VAL A 83 8.20 11.90 2.04
N SER A 84 8.19 11.08 0.98
CA SER A 84 9.42 10.52 0.42
C SER A 84 9.77 11.00 -0.99
N LEU A 85 8.78 11.34 -1.80
CA LEU A 85 8.99 11.68 -3.20
C LEU A 85 9.24 13.18 -3.36
N LYS A 86 10.13 13.53 -4.29
CA LYS A 86 10.29 14.93 -4.73
C LYS A 86 9.01 15.40 -5.41
N ARG A 87 8.76 16.71 -5.39
CA ARG A 87 7.55 17.33 -5.96
C ARG A 87 7.17 16.84 -7.36
N VAL A 88 8.14 16.66 -8.24
CA VAL A 88 7.92 16.20 -9.62
C VAL A 88 7.45 14.74 -9.64
N ASP A 89 8.13 13.86 -8.91
CA ASP A 89 7.80 12.43 -8.82
C ASP A 89 6.48 12.21 -8.08
N PHE A 90 6.21 13.00 -7.03
CA PHE A 90 4.95 12.96 -6.33
C PHE A 90 3.79 13.34 -7.26
N LYS A 91 3.96 14.37 -8.09
CA LYS A 91 2.94 14.75 -9.05
C LYS A 91 2.66 13.63 -10.06
N SER A 92 3.70 13.09 -10.69
CA SER A 92 3.52 12.08 -11.74
C SER A 92 3.04 10.73 -11.21
N LYS A 93 3.55 10.27 -10.05
CA LYS A 93 3.27 8.92 -9.53
C LYS A 93 2.10 8.86 -8.55
N VAL A 94 1.73 9.98 -7.93
CA VAL A 94 0.67 10.00 -6.89
C VAL A 94 -0.51 10.85 -7.34
N VAL A 95 -0.26 12.13 -7.64
CA VAL A 95 -1.35 13.08 -7.95
C VAL A 95 -2.03 12.73 -9.28
N ASP A 96 -1.25 12.34 -10.28
CA ASP A 96 -1.76 12.08 -11.63
C ASP A 96 -2.16 10.61 -11.85
N ALA A 97 -1.90 9.71 -10.89
CA ALA A 97 -2.19 8.29 -11.00
C ALA A 97 -3.71 7.99 -11.01
N PRO A 98 -4.21 7.27 -12.02
CA PRO A 98 -5.65 7.03 -12.18
C PRO A 98 -6.24 6.18 -11.04
N GLU A 99 -5.50 5.20 -10.55
CA GLU A 99 -5.91 4.32 -9.43
C GLU A 99 -6.17 5.11 -8.14
N ILE A 100 -5.40 6.17 -7.93
CA ILE A 100 -5.47 7.02 -6.75
C ILE A 100 -6.61 8.02 -6.89
N LYS A 101 -6.76 8.63 -8.07
CA LYS A 101 -7.89 9.54 -8.36
C LYS A 101 -9.24 8.86 -8.21
N ALA A 102 -9.34 7.59 -8.61
CA ALA A 102 -10.57 6.81 -8.49
C ALA A 102 -11.05 6.64 -7.04
N ILE A 103 -10.13 6.68 -6.06
CA ILE A 103 -10.45 6.52 -4.64
C ILE A 103 -10.55 7.85 -3.90
N LEU A 104 -9.69 8.83 -4.23
CA LEU A 104 -9.62 10.11 -3.51
C LEU A 104 -10.54 11.20 -4.06
N GLY A 105 -11.11 11.04 -5.25
CA GLY A 105 -12.01 12.04 -5.84
C GLY A 105 -11.34 13.41 -6.03
N ASP A 106 -12.16 14.46 -6.21
CA ASP A 106 -11.66 15.83 -6.31
C ASP A 106 -12.26 16.75 -5.24
N GLY A 107 -11.42 17.65 -4.71
CA GLY A 107 -11.83 18.65 -3.71
C GLY A 107 -12.14 18.07 -2.31
N GLU A 108 -13.43 17.85 -2.04
CA GLU A 108 -14.00 17.63 -0.70
C GLU A 108 -13.97 16.14 -0.29
N ASP A 109 -14.03 15.24 -1.27
CA ASP A 109 -13.94 13.79 -1.09
C ASP A 109 -12.58 13.31 -0.58
N LYS A 110 -11.52 14.13 -0.73
CA LYS A 110 -10.14 13.76 -0.36
C LYS A 110 -9.97 13.51 1.14
N MET A 111 -10.64 14.30 1.97
CA MET A 111 -10.57 14.14 3.44
C MET A 111 -11.40 12.95 3.93
N LEU A 112 -12.55 12.69 3.30
CA LEU A 112 -13.40 11.53 3.57
C LEU A 112 -12.77 10.21 3.08
N ALA A 113 -12.00 10.26 1.99
CA ALA A 113 -11.24 9.13 1.47
C ALA A 113 -10.09 8.75 2.41
N LEU A 114 -9.41 9.76 2.97
CA LEU A 114 -8.29 9.56 3.88
C LEU A 114 -8.73 9.00 5.24
N SER A 115 -9.96 9.28 5.67
CA SER A 115 -10.55 8.70 6.88
C SER A 115 -11.14 7.31 6.68
N GLY A 116 -11.19 6.81 5.43
CA GLY A 116 -11.76 5.50 5.08
C GLY A 116 -13.29 5.47 5.01
N ALA A 117 -13.97 6.61 5.17
CA ALA A 117 -15.44 6.69 5.20
C ALA A 117 -16.08 6.39 3.84
N LEU A 118 -15.41 6.69 2.73
CA LEU A 118 -15.88 6.36 1.37
C LEU A 118 -15.96 4.85 1.09
N SER A 119 -15.47 3.99 2.00
CA SER A 119 -15.55 2.54 1.86
C SER A 119 -16.91 1.95 2.28
N ALA A 120 -17.76 2.71 2.97
CA ALA A 120 -19.15 2.32 3.21
C ALA A 120 -19.99 2.85 2.05
N GLY A 121 -20.52 1.96 1.21
CA GLY A 121 -21.52 2.36 0.22
C GLY A 121 -22.70 3.09 0.88
N PRO A 122 -23.56 3.76 0.10
CA PRO A 122 -24.63 4.63 0.60
C PRO A 122 -25.80 3.89 1.32
N GLY A 123 -25.52 2.85 2.10
CA GLY A 123 -26.53 2.04 2.80
C GLY A 123 -26.12 1.57 4.20
N ALA A 124 -25.17 2.24 4.86
CA ALA A 124 -24.71 1.87 6.20
C ALA A 124 -25.23 2.78 7.33
N ASP A 125 -26.15 3.72 7.05
CA ASP A 125 -26.65 4.67 8.06
C ASP A 125 -28.19 4.78 8.10
N ASP A 126 -28.88 3.70 7.74
CA ASP A 126 -30.33 3.55 7.99
C ASP A 126 -30.62 2.14 8.53
N SER A 127 -30.33 1.92 9.82
CA SER A 127 -31.04 1.00 10.76
C SER A 127 -30.39 1.06 12.15
#